data_AF-A0A388NYV8-F1
#
_entry.id   AF-A0A388NYV8-F1
#
_cell.length_a   1.000
_cell.length_b   1.000
_cell.length_c   1.000
_cell.angle_alpha   90.00
_cell.angle_beta   90.00
_cell.angle_gamma   90.00
#
_symmetry.space_group_name_H-M   'P 1'
#
loop_
_entity.id
_entity.type
_entity.pdbx_description
1 polymer ?
#
loop_
_entity_poly.entity_id
_entity_poly.type
_entity_poly.pdbx_seq_one_letter_code
_entity_poly.pdbx_strand_id
1 'polypeptide(L)'
;MSVTKSSIDLIYDLISSVGEEFFKKVWLCSPNYSALCNWHERYPQLQLVNSIRLAKISEGPERRCANLAQNGIVALNMHHNDWNGGLVALAHRFELAGLQLDIQTCRVCYATPFGWESTRWFSDWTDRMVDAYKLSSALSRSLKNFPRVHRPNQKRMPGPMIKFF
;
A
#
# COMPACT_ATOMS: atom_id res chain seq x y z
N MET A 1 17.15 35.43 -15.69
CA MET A 1 17.33 34.60 -14.48
C MET A 1 17.03 33.16 -14.87
N SER A 2 18.02 32.26 -14.91
CA SER A 2 17.74 30.85 -15.19
C SER A 2 17.07 30.25 -13.95
N VAL A 3 15.80 29.85 -14.07
CA VAL A 3 15.12 29.08 -13.03
C VAL A 3 15.86 27.76 -12.90
N THR A 4 16.48 27.51 -11.76
CA THR A 4 17.09 26.22 -11.45
C THR A 4 15.97 25.19 -11.36
N LYS A 5 15.93 24.24 -12.30
CA LYS A 5 15.01 23.11 -12.26
C LYS A 5 15.27 22.29 -11.01
N SER A 6 14.22 22.01 -10.25
CA SER A 6 14.25 21.08 -9.14
C SER A 6 14.34 19.63 -9.64
N SER A 7 14.71 18.69 -8.77
CA SER A 7 14.84 17.28 -9.16
C SER A 7 13.54 16.69 -9.70
N ILE A 8 12.38 17.13 -9.19
CA ILE A 8 11.09 16.64 -9.67
C ILE A 8 10.80 17.13 -11.09
N ASP A 9 11.23 18.34 -11.45
CA ASP A 9 11.04 18.90 -12.79
C ASP A 9 11.85 18.08 -13.81
N LEU A 10 13.08 17.71 -13.45
CA LEU A 10 13.93 16.85 -14.27
C LEU A 10 13.35 15.44 -14.44
N ILE A 11 12.78 14.87 -13.37
CA ILE A 11 12.14 13.55 -13.42
C ILE A 11 10.90 13.61 -14.32
N TYR A 12 10.08 14.65 -14.19
CA TYR A 12 8.91 14.83 -15.03
C TYR A 12 9.30 14.93 -16.51
N ASP A 13 10.25 15.82 -16.85
CA ASP A 13 10.75 16.00 -18.21
C ASP A 13 11.29 14.68 -18.79
N LEU A 14 12.02 13.90 -17.97
CA LEU A 14 12.54 12.59 -18.38
C LEU A 14 11.41 11.62 -18.70
N ILE A 15 10.42 11.46 -17.80
CA ILE A 15 9.29 10.55 -18.01
C ILE A 15 8.51 10.96 -19.27
N SER A 16 8.23 12.26 -19.42
CA SER A 16 7.58 12.82 -20.61
C SER A 16 8.35 12.57 -21.90
N SER A 17 9.68 12.62 -21.87
CA SER A 17 10.52 12.38 -23.05
C SER A 17 10.52 10.92 -23.51
N VAL A 18 10.27 9.97 -22.60
CA VAL A 18 10.24 8.54 -22.92
C VAL A 18 8.85 8.11 -23.40
N GLY A 19 7.77 8.66 -22.82
CA GLY A 19 6.40 8.42 -23.24
C GLY A 19 5.38 8.52 -22.10
N GLU A 20 4.17 9.00 -22.40
CA GLU A 20 3.11 9.22 -21.41
C GLU A 20 2.68 7.92 -20.69
N GLU A 21 2.83 6.76 -21.32
CA GLU A 21 2.50 5.47 -20.71
C GLU A 21 3.38 5.13 -19.50
N PHE A 22 4.55 5.77 -19.37
CA PHE A 22 5.45 5.55 -18.24
C PHE A 22 4.98 6.24 -16.96
N PHE A 23 4.10 7.25 -17.03
CA PHE A 23 3.55 7.90 -15.83
C PHE A 23 2.88 6.90 -14.89
N LYS A 24 2.20 5.87 -15.42
CA LYS A 24 1.57 4.82 -14.61
C LYS A 24 2.54 3.76 -14.08
N LYS A 25 3.76 3.70 -14.64
CA LYS A 25 4.78 2.68 -14.31
C LYS A 25 5.82 3.20 -13.31
N VAL A 26 5.96 4.52 -13.16
CA VAL A 26 6.95 5.14 -12.26
C VAL A 26 6.26 5.67 -11.00
N TRP A 27 6.66 5.14 -9.84
CA TRP A 27 6.09 5.48 -8.54
C TRP A 27 7.12 6.27 -7.73
N LEU A 28 6.85 7.55 -7.46
CA LEU A 28 7.78 8.43 -6.75
C LEU A 28 7.46 8.48 -5.27
N CYS A 29 8.42 8.07 -4.46
CA CYS A 29 8.27 7.96 -3.01
C CYS A 29 8.90 9.13 -2.29
N SER A 30 8.19 9.72 -1.32
CA SER A 30 8.75 10.72 -0.41
C SER A 30 8.13 10.63 0.99
N PRO A 31 8.91 10.85 2.06
CA PRO A 31 8.37 10.99 3.41
C PRO A 31 7.70 12.35 3.64
N ASN A 32 8.02 13.36 2.83
CA ASN A 32 7.53 14.72 3.02
C ASN A 32 6.17 14.92 2.33
N TYR A 33 5.11 14.92 3.13
CA TYR A 33 3.74 15.11 2.64
C TYR A 33 3.54 16.45 1.91
N SER A 34 4.06 17.55 2.44
CA SER A 34 3.90 18.88 1.81
C SER A 34 4.58 18.94 0.44
N ALA A 35 5.73 18.27 0.29
CA ALA A 35 6.38 18.13 -1.01
C ALA A 35 5.53 17.33 -2.00
N LEU A 36 4.90 16.23 -1.56
CA LEU A 36 4.00 15.44 -2.40
C LEU A 36 2.79 16.27 -2.87
N CYS A 37 2.17 17.06 -1.99
CA CYS A 37 1.08 17.96 -2.37
C CYS A 37 1.53 18.97 -3.45
N ASN A 38 2.70 19.61 -3.25
CA ASN A 38 3.24 20.55 -4.23
C ASN A 38 3.60 19.88 -5.56
N TRP A 39 4.07 18.63 -5.54
CA TRP A 39 4.36 17.88 -6.76
C TRP A 39 3.10 17.47 -7.49
N HIS A 40 2.04 17.06 -6.77
CA HIS A 40 0.76 16.71 -7.37
C HIS A 40 0.10 17.92 -8.05
N GLU A 41 0.13 19.08 -7.40
CA GLU A 41 -0.41 20.32 -7.96
C GLU A 41 0.27 20.70 -9.28
N ARG A 42 1.59 20.49 -9.38
CA ARG A 42 2.36 20.78 -10.61
C ARG A 42 2.26 19.68 -11.66
N TYR A 43 2.20 18.42 -11.23
CA TYR A 43 2.34 17.24 -12.09
C TYR A 43 1.33 16.15 -11.71
N PRO A 44 0.03 16.36 -11.96
CA PRO A 44 -1.03 15.46 -11.50
C PRO A 44 -0.99 14.05 -12.13
N GLN A 45 -0.21 13.86 -13.21
CA GLN A 45 -0.04 12.57 -13.88
C GLN A 45 0.92 11.61 -13.13
N LEU A 46 1.77 12.13 -12.25
CA LEU A 46 2.75 11.33 -11.51
C LEU A 46 2.07 10.43 -10.48
N GLN A 47 2.51 9.17 -10.38
CA GLN A 47 2.10 8.28 -9.29
C GLN A 47 2.96 8.59 -8.06
N LEU A 48 2.37 9.33 -7.12
CA LEU A 48 3.04 9.75 -5.90
C LEU A 48 2.74 8.80 -4.73
N VAL A 49 3.73 8.58 -3.87
CA VAL A 49 3.66 7.63 -2.75
C VAL A 49 4.19 8.31 -1.49
N ASN A 50 3.41 8.29 -0.40
CA ASN A 50 3.92 8.73 0.89
C ASN A 50 4.63 7.57 1.59
N SER A 51 5.96 7.67 1.71
CA SER A 51 6.80 6.66 2.34
C SER A 51 7.28 7.13 3.70
N ILE A 52 6.63 6.68 4.77
CA ILE A 52 6.79 7.25 6.11
C ILE A 52 6.68 6.17 7.20
N ARG A 53 7.24 6.42 8.38
CA ARG A 53 7.00 5.58 9.57
C ARG A 53 5.67 5.98 10.21
N LEU A 54 4.90 5.02 10.73
CA LEU A 54 3.63 5.32 11.42
C LEU A 54 3.84 6.32 12.58
N ALA A 55 4.93 6.17 13.33
CA ALA A 55 5.28 7.08 14.43
C ALA A 55 5.54 8.55 14.01
N LYS A 56 5.71 8.82 12.71
CA LYS A 56 5.88 10.18 12.16
C LYS A 56 4.56 10.78 11.65
N ILE A 57 3.45 10.03 11.72
CA ILE A 57 2.12 10.51 11.35
C ILE A 57 1.43 11.07 12.60
N SER A 58 1.68 12.35 12.88
CA SER A 58 1.19 13.02 14.10
C SER A 58 -0.33 13.22 14.11
N GLU A 59 -0.96 13.35 12.95
CA GLU A 59 -2.41 13.58 12.84
C GLU A 59 -3.25 12.29 12.94
N GLY A 60 -2.58 11.14 13.07
CA GLY A 60 -3.19 9.82 13.04
C GLY A 60 -3.35 9.23 11.63
N PRO A 61 -3.37 7.89 11.52
CA PRO A 61 -3.35 7.18 10.24
C PRO A 61 -4.60 7.41 9.39
N GLU A 62 -5.79 7.52 10.00
CA GLU A 62 -7.03 7.77 9.26
C GLU A 62 -7.02 9.13 8.58
N ARG A 63 -6.66 10.18 9.32
CA ARG A 63 -6.55 11.53 8.77
C ARG A 63 -5.45 11.61 7.72
N ARG A 64 -4.33 10.91 7.91
CA ARG A 64 -3.28 10.79 6.88
C ARG A 64 -3.84 10.16 5.60
N CYS A 65 -4.54 9.03 5.68
CA CYS A 65 -5.11 8.39 4.49
C CYS A 65 -6.10 9.29 3.75
N ALA A 66 -7.00 9.97 4.48
CA ALA A 66 -7.94 10.93 3.90
C ALA A 66 -7.22 12.07 3.16
N ASN A 67 -6.21 12.66 3.80
CA ASN A 67 -5.40 13.73 3.24
C ASN A 67 -4.66 13.29 1.97
N LEU A 68 -4.05 12.11 1.98
CA LEU A 68 -3.34 11.55 0.83
C LEU A 68 -4.28 11.36 -0.36
N ALA A 69 -5.43 10.73 -0.16
CA ALA A 69 -6.42 10.50 -1.21
C ALA A 69 -6.96 11.81 -1.77
N GLN A 70 -7.27 12.79 -0.92
CA GLN A 70 -7.75 14.11 -1.35
C GLN A 70 -6.72 14.87 -2.22
N ASN A 71 -5.43 14.61 -2.02
CA ASN A 71 -4.34 15.27 -2.74
C ASN A 71 -3.75 14.40 -3.85
N GLY A 72 -4.46 13.35 -4.30
CA GLY A 72 -4.05 12.53 -5.44
C GLY A 72 -2.79 11.69 -5.21
N ILE A 73 -2.38 11.48 -3.96
CA ILE A 73 -1.35 10.49 -3.62
C ILE A 73 -1.99 9.11 -3.70
N VAL A 74 -1.35 8.17 -4.41
CA VAL A 74 -1.96 6.88 -4.75
C VAL A 74 -1.64 5.75 -3.77
N ALA A 75 -0.69 5.97 -2.86
CA ALA A 75 -0.23 4.92 -1.96
C ALA A 75 0.39 5.44 -0.66
N LEU A 76 0.27 4.60 0.37
CA LEU A 76 0.96 4.73 1.65
C LEU A 76 1.96 3.59 1.77
N ASN A 77 3.24 3.93 1.89
CA ASN A 77 4.33 3.00 2.13
C ASN A 77 4.84 3.14 3.56
N MET A 78 4.82 2.05 4.32
CA MET A 78 5.37 2.01 5.67
C MET A 78 6.21 0.76 5.88
N HIS A 79 7.04 0.80 6.91
CA HIS A 79 7.77 -0.37 7.37
C HIS A 79 6.77 -1.48 7.77
N HIS A 80 7.06 -2.75 7.50
CA HIS A 80 6.12 -3.85 7.76
C HIS A 80 5.61 -3.91 9.22
N ASN A 81 6.49 -3.67 10.20
CA ASN A 81 6.11 -3.59 11.63
C ASN A 81 5.14 -2.45 11.98
N ASP A 82 4.99 -1.46 11.11
CA ASP A 82 4.05 -0.35 11.31
C ASP A 82 2.64 -0.72 10.80
N TRP A 83 2.48 -1.85 10.10
CA TRP A 83 1.20 -2.29 9.55
C TRP A 83 0.45 -3.26 10.48
N ASN A 84 -0.87 -3.11 10.50
CA ASN A 84 -1.81 -4.09 11.02
C ASN A 84 -3.07 -4.12 10.14
N GLY A 85 -4.05 -4.97 10.49
CA GLY A 85 -5.18 -5.25 9.59
C GLY A 85 -6.17 -4.12 9.50
N GLY A 86 -6.36 -3.43 10.62
CA GLY A 86 -7.13 -2.20 10.65
C GLY A 86 -6.50 -1.15 9.73
N LEU A 87 -5.18 -1.00 9.76
CA LEU A 87 -4.47 -0.03 8.92
C LEU A 87 -4.53 -0.38 7.42
N VAL A 88 -4.42 -1.66 7.07
CA VAL A 88 -4.58 -2.09 5.66
C VAL A 88 -6.00 -1.83 5.17
N ALA A 89 -7.02 -2.23 5.94
CA ALA A 89 -8.42 -1.98 5.61
C ALA A 89 -8.72 -0.47 5.52
N LEU A 90 -8.11 0.32 6.40
CA LEU A 90 -8.23 1.77 6.42
C LEU A 90 -7.61 2.41 5.16
N ALA A 91 -6.42 1.98 4.73
CA ALA A 91 -5.82 2.47 3.49
C ALA A 91 -6.71 2.17 2.28
N HIS A 92 -7.24 0.93 2.18
CA HIS A 92 -8.15 0.54 1.12
C HIS A 92 -9.47 1.31 1.12
N ARG A 93 -9.99 1.68 2.30
CA ARG A 93 -11.19 2.53 2.42
C ARG A 93 -11.02 3.87 1.70
N PHE A 94 -9.78 4.37 1.60
CA PHE A 94 -9.44 5.60 0.88
C PHE A 94 -8.83 5.34 -0.51
N GLU A 95 -8.97 4.13 -1.03
CA GLU A 95 -8.43 3.72 -2.34
C GLU A 95 -6.90 3.83 -2.47
N LEU A 96 -6.19 3.89 -1.34
CA LEU A 96 -4.74 3.91 -1.32
C LEU A 96 -4.19 2.50 -1.42
N ALA A 97 -3.18 2.30 -2.27
CA ALA A 97 -2.38 1.08 -2.23
C ALA A 97 -1.52 1.06 -0.94
N GLY A 98 -1.63 -0.01 -0.16
CA GLY A 98 -0.72 -0.27 0.96
C GLY A 98 0.58 -0.91 0.47
N LEU A 99 1.71 -0.29 0.79
CA LEU A 99 3.04 -0.80 0.47
C LEU A 99 3.81 -1.10 1.78
N GLN A 100 4.49 -2.25 1.82
CA GLN A 100 5.26 -2.71 2.97
C GLN A 100 6.74 -2.81 2.61
N LEU A 101 7.58 -2.12 3.38
CA LEU A 101 9.04 -2.17 3.27
C LEU A 101 9.64 -3.10 4.33
N ASP A 102 10.87 -3.56 4.04
CA ASP A 102 11.74 -4.29 4.97
C ASP A 102 11.26 -5.72 5.25
N ILE A 103 10.66 -6.36 4.25
CA ILE A 103 10.21 -7.76 4.34
C ILE A 103 11.42 -8.69 4.11
N GLN A 104 12.36 -8.75 5.05
CA GLN A 104 13.68 -9.38 4.81
C GLN A 104 13.74 -10.90 5.05
N THR A 105 12.81 -11.46 5.83
CA THR A 105 12.88 -12.86 6.26
C THR A 105 11.63 -13.63 5.87
N CYS A 106 11.78 -14.93 5.60
CA CYS A 106 10.67 -15.80 5.25
C CYS A 106 9.57 -15.77 6.31
N ARG A 107 9.93 -15.69 7.61
CA ARG A 107 8.97 -15.55 8.70
C ARG A 107 8.09 -14.32 8.53
N VAL A 108 8.66 -13.17 8.17
CA VAL A 108 7.90 -11.95 7.92
C VAL A 108 7.07 -12.09 6.64
N CYS A 109 7.61 -12.67 5.57
CA CYS A 109 6.86 -12.95 4.34
C CYS A 109 5.64 -13.87 4.55
N TYR A 110 5.72 -14.83 5.48
CA TYR A 110 4.61 -15.74 5.78
C TYR A 110 3.66 -15.18 6.84
N ALA A 111 4.16 -14.35 7.76
CA ALA A 111 3.41 -13.81 8.88
C ALA A 111 2.65 -12.52 8.56
N THR A 112 2.84 -11.92 7.39
CA THR A 112 2.01 -10.79 6.92
C THR A 112 0.52 -11.18 7.02
N PRO A 113 -0.23 -10.61 7.98
CA PRO A 113 -1.51 -11.19 8.37
C PRO A 113 -2.65 -10.97 7.37
N PHE A 114 -2.41 -10.26 6.26
CA PHE A 114 -3.44 -9.75 5.34
C PHE A 114 -3.38 -10.38 3.95
N GLY A 115 -2.57 -11.43 3.79
CA GLY A 115 -2.34 -12.05 2.49
C GLY A 115 -1.54 -11.15 1.55
N TRP A 116 -0.95 -11.80 0.55
CA TRP A 116 -0.08 -11.20 -0.47
C TRP A 116 -0.84 -10.25 -1.42
N GLU A 117 -2.17 -10.31 -1.37
CA GLU A 117 -3.08 -9.64 -2.29
C GLU A 117 -3.53 -8.27 -1.80
N SER A 118 -3.38 -7.96 -0.52
CA SER A 118 -3.84 -6.71 0.07
C SER A 118 -2.79 -5.60 0.08
N THR A 119 -1.51 -5.92 -0.05
CA THR A 119 -0.42 -4.93 -0.01
C THR A 119 0.74 -5.40 -0.88
N ARG A 120 1.50 -4.46 -1.46
CA ARG A 120 2.73 -4.81 -2.20
C ARG A 120 3.94 -4.74 -1.29
N TRP A 121 4.93 -5.60 -1.52
CA TRP A 121 6.05 -5.81 -0.60
C TRP A 121 7.37 -5.47 -1.27
N PHE A 122 8.29 -4.94 -0.46
CA PHE A 122 9.65 -4.59 -0.86
C PHE A 122 10.64 -5.21 0.13
N SER A 123 11.71 -5.81 -0.42
CA SER A 123 12.71 -6.56 0.31
C SER A 123 14.07 -6.41 -0.37
N ASP A 124 15.14 -6.37 0.43
CA ASP A 124 16.51 -6.40 -0.10
C ASP A 124 16.94 -7.82 -0.48
N TRP A 125 16.25 -8.85 0.05
CA TRP A 125 16.44 -10.26 -0.29
C TRP A 125 15.36 -10.72 -1.28
N THR A 126 15.42 -10.18 -2.49
CA THR A 126 14.37 -10.40 -3.52
C THR A 126 14.20 -11.88 -3.87
N ASP A 127 15.28 -12.66 -3.89
CA ASP A 127 15.27 -14.12 -4.06
C ASP A 127 14.37 -14.82 -3.02
N ARG A 128 14.57 -14.50 -1.74
CA ARG A 128 13.81 -15.08 -0.63
C ARG A 128 12.35 -14.66 -0.67
N MET A 129 12.09 -13.40 -1.01
CA MET A 129 10.73 -12.88 -1.15
C MET A 129 9.97 -13.61 -2.28
N VAL A 130 10.62 -13.82 -3.43
CA VAL A 130 10.04 -14.54 -4.57
C VAL A 130 9.80 -16.02 -4.24
N ASP A 131 10.72 -16.67 -3.51
CA ASP A 131 10.52 -18.06 -3.10
C ASP A 131 9.39 -18.21 -2.08
N ALA A 132 9.31 -17.29 -1.12
CA ALA A 132 8.17 -17.22 -0.21
C ALA A 132 6.84 -17.02 -0.97
N TYR A 133 6.84 -16.24 -2.07
CA TYR A 133 5.64 -15.99 -2.89
C TYR A 133 5.15 -17.23 -3.59
N LYS A 134 6.08 -17.96 -4.22
CA LYS A 134 5.77 -19.20 -4.92
C LYS A 134 5.16 -20.21 -3.95
N LEU A 135 5.76 -20.32 -2.76
CA LEU A 135 5.29 -21.23 -1.71
C LEU A 135 3.91 -20.84 -1.18
N SER A 136 3.67 -19.55 -0.90
CA SER A 136 2.36 -19.08 -0.41
C SER A 136 1.26 -19.22 -1.47
N SER A 137 1.57 -18.95 -2.75
CA SER A 137 0.64 -19.09 -3.87
C SER A 137 0.25 -20.56 -4.08
N ALA A 138 1.22 -21.47 -3.99
CA ALA A 138 0.97 -22.91 -4.04
C ALA A 138 0.08 -23.40 -2.89
N LEU A 139 0.35 -22.94 -1.66
CA LEU A 139 -0.47 -23.26 -0.48
C LEU A 139 -1.90 -22.69 -0.62
N SER A 140 -2.05 -21.44 -1.05
CA SER A 140 -3.36 -20.81 -1.26
C SER A 140 -4.21 -21.57 -2.30
N ARG A 141 -3.59 -22.00 -3.41
CA ARG A 141 -4.26 -22.85 -4.42
C ARG A 141 -4.67 -24.20 -3.84
N SER A 142 -3.81 -24.83 -3.04
CA SER A 142 -4.12 -26.09 -2.37
C SER A 142 -5.28 -25.94 -1.39
N LEU A 143 -5.28 -24.90 -0.54
CA LEU A 143 -6.35 -24.59 0.41
C LEU A 143 -7.69 -24.25 -0.26
N LYS A 144 -7.68 -23.56 -1.41
CA LYS A 144 -8.90 -23.31 -2.20
C LYS A 144 -9.51 -24.60 -2.77
N ASN A 145 -8.68 -25.62 -2.98
CA ASN A 145 -9.09 -26.93 -3.48
C ASN A 145 -9.44 -27.93 -2.35
N PHE A 146 -9.28 -27.56 -1.08
CA PHE A 146 -9.81 -28.36 0.02
C PHE A 146 -11.34 -28.24 0.05
N PRO A 147 -12.08 -29.36 0.05
CA PRO A 147 -13.53 -29.30 0.21
C PRO A 147 -13.84 -28.59 1.53
N ARG A 148 -14.69 -27.55 1.47
CA ARG A 148 -15.19 -26.92 2.70
C ARG A 148 -15.86 -28.00 3.53
N VAL A 149 -15.32 -28.30 4.70
CA VAL A 149 -16.01 -29.15 5.67
C VAL A 149 -17.37 -28.53 5.93
N HIS A 150 -18.42 -29.21 5.48
CA HIS A 150 -19.79 -28.78 5.71
C HIS A 150 -20.01 -28.79 7.23
N ARG A 151 -20.02 -27.62 7.87
CA ARG A 151 -20.39 -27.55 9.29
C ARG A 151 -21.89 -27.84 9.37
N PRO A 152 -22.34 -28.90 10.07
CA PRO A 152 -23.76 -29.13 10.24
C PRO A 152 -24.38 -27.94 11.00
N ASN A 153 -25.57 -27.54 10.55
CA ASN A 153 -26.38 -26.40 11.01
C ASN A 153 -26.20 -26.05 12.49
N GLN A 154 -25.32 -25.10 12.80
CA GLN A 154 -25.31 -24.43 14.09
C GLN A 154 -26.41 -23.37 14.02
N LYS A 155 -27.54 -23.63 14.69
CA LYS A 155 -28.69 -22.71 14.78
C LYS A 155 -28.19 -21.30 15.05
N ARG A 156 -28.44 -20.37 14.13
CA ARG A 156 -28.18 -18.93 14.34
C ARG A 156 -29.03 -18.50 15.53
N MET A 157 -28.37 -18.15 16.64
CA MET A 157 -29.05 -17.35 17.66
C MET A 157 -29.27 -15.94 17.10
N PRO A 158 -30.44 -15.33 17.32
CA PRO A 158 -30.69 -13.97 16.87
C PRO A 158 -29.75 -13.01 17.62
N GLY A 159 -28.88 -12.32 16.87
CA GLY A 159 -28.02 -11.27 17.42
C GLY A 159 -28.83 -10.04 17.83
N PRO A 160 -28.33 -9.23 18.78
CA PRO A 160 -29.06 -8.07 19.27
C PRO A 160 -29.18 -7.00 18.17
N MET A 161 -30.39 -6.45 18.06
CA MET A 161 -30.76 -5.39 17.13
C MET A 161 -30.22 -4.05 17.65
N ILE A 162 -29.12 -3.57 17.08
CA ILE A 162 -28.63 -2.21 17.33
C ILE A 162 -29.37 -1.29 16.35
N LYS A 163 -30.27 -0.45 16.87
CA LYS A 163 -30.88 0.66 16.13
C LYS A 163 -29.93 1.86 16.17
N PHE A 164 -29.56 2.38 15.00
CA PHE A 164 -28.94 3.68 14.88
C PHE A 164 -30.03 4.75 15.03
N PHE A 165 -29.82 5.71 15.93
CA PHE A 165 -30.50 7.01 15.93
C PHE A 165 -29.61 8.02 15.19
#